data_AF-A0A1Y2PH32-F1
#
_entry.id   AF-A0A1Y2PH32-F1
#
_cell.length_a   1.000
_cell.length_b   1.000
_cell.length_c   1.000
_cell.angle_alpha   90.00
_cell.angle_beta   90.00
_cell.angle_gamma   90.00
#
_symmetry.space_group_name_H-M   'P 1'
#
loop_
_entity.id
_entity.type
_entity.pdbx_description
1 polymer ?
#
loop_
_entity_poly.entity_id
_entity_poly.type
_entity_poly.pdbx_seq_one_letter_code
_entity_poly.pdbx_strand_id
1 'polypeptide(L)'
;MKQDIRTLFKDIDSNEKELPKNHRDDFIIKLNKNSSSKRKLTKFIAAASVLLIFSLFLFWNSDEKQEPTHQLITHVKQIEDEYLQNIDTEWNRFIELTNDQKLISKYKVRLDKLSNEYSKISADFSKNPNNINILEKLINNLKYRLQILKDIKEHINLLNQKNNTYETIIL
;
A
#
# COMPACT_ATOMS: atom_id res chain seq x y z
N MET A 1 10.06 -63.19 -23.33
CA MET A 1 9.50 -63.02 -24.69
C MET A 1 8.31 -62.07 -24.58
N LYS A 2 8.21 -61.05 -25.44
CA LYS A 2 7.08 -60.10 -25.44
C LYS A 2 5.94 -60.71 -26.27
N GLN A 3 4.80 -60.98 -25.66
CA GLN A 3 3.61 -61.42 -26.39
C GLN A 3 3.02 -60.22 -27.15
N ASP A 4 2.82 -60.36 -28.46
CA ASP A 4 2.21 -59.34 -29.29
C ASP A 4 0.69 -59.36 -29.08
N ILE A 5 0.11 -58.21 -28.72
CA ILE A 5 -1.34 -58.04 -28.50
C ILE A 5 -2.15 -58.43 -29.75
N ARG A 6 -1.56 -58.31 -30.94
CA ARG A 6 -2.20 -58.70 -32.21
C ARG A 6 -2.40 -60.21 -32.33
N THR A 7 -1.60 -61.02 -31.63
CA THR A 7 -1.80 -62.48 -31.63
C THR A 7 -2.95 -62.90 -30.71
N LEU A 8 -3.36 -62.06 -29.75
CA LEU A 8 -4.49 -62.37 -28.85
C LEU A 8 -5.83 -62.44 -29.58
N PHE A 9 -5.93 -61.81 -30.75
CA PHE A 9 -7.16 -61.74 -31.54
C PHE A 9 -7.10 -62.64 -32.79
N LYS A 10 -5.99 -63.34 -33.02
CA LYS A 10 -5.77 -64.11 -34.24
C LYS A 10 -6.50 -65.47 -34.22
N ASP A 11 -6.73 -66.01 -33.03
CA ASP A 11 -7.43 -67.30 -32.80
C ASP A 11 -8.89 -67.10 -32.35
N ILE A 12 -9.41 -65.87 -32.36
CA ILE A 12 -10.83 -65.61 -32.18
C ILE A 12 -11.50 -65.88 -33.52
N ASP A 13 -11.54 -67.17 -33.87
CA ASP A 13 -12.45 -67.71 -34.88
C ASP A 13 -13.86 -67.19 -34.58
N SER A 14 -14.57 -66.87 -35.65
CA SER A 14 -15.89 -66.24 -35.75
C SER A 14 -17.03 -67.05 -35.10
N ASN A 15 -16.88 -67.46 -33.84
CA ASN A 15 -18.01 -67.72 -32.96
C ASN A 15 -18.49 -66.36 -32.46
N GLU A 16 -19.17 -65.62 -33.32
CA GLU A 16 -19.96 -64.45 -32.94
C GLU A 16 -21.03 -64.91 -31.95
N LYS A 17 -20.69 -64.89 -30.65
CA LYS A 17 -21.71 -64.95 -29.62
C LYS A 17 -22.46 -63.63 -29.70
N GLU A 18 -23.58 -63.65 -30.41
CA GLU A 18 -24.45 -62.49 -30.54
C GLU A 18 -24.77 -61.95 -29.14
N LEU A 19 -24.64 -60.64 -28.98
CA LEU A 19 -25.04 -59.97 -27.75
C LEU A 19 -26.54 -60.24 -27.53
N PRO A 20 -26.98 -60.50 -26.28
CA PRO A 20 -28.39 -60.61 -25.96
C PRO A 20 -29.12 -59.37 -26.48
N LYS A 21 -30.28 -59.57 -27.12
CA LYS A 21 -31.03 -58.50 -27.79
C LYS A 21 -31.30 -57.28 -26.89
N ASN A 22 -31.44 -57.51 -25.58
CA ASN A 22 -31.81 -56.51 -24.59
C ASN A 22 -30.61 -55.86 -23.87
N HIS A 23 -29.37 -56.10 -24.34
CA HIS A 23 -28.17 -55.55 -23.72
C HIS A 23 -28.17 -54.01 -23.67
N ARG A 24 -28.74 -53.37 -24.69
CA ARG A 24 -28.87 -51.91 -24.73
C ARG A 24 -29.82 -51.40 -23.65
N ASP A 25 -30.96 -52.05 -23.47
CA ASP A 25 -31.94 -51.62 -22.49
C ASP A 25 -31.42 -51.80 -21.06
N ASP A 26 -30.76 -52.92 -20.78
CA ASP A 26 -30.10 -53.17 -19.49
C ASP A 26 -29.01 -52.13 -19.19
N PHE A 27 -28.26 -51.71 -20.22
CA PHE A 27 -27.27 -50.65 -20.11
C PHE A 27 -27.93 -49.30 -19.79
N ILE A 28 -28.99 -48.92 -20.49
CA ILE A 28 -29.74 -47.68 -20.23
C ILE A 28 -30.36 -47.68 -18.84
N ILE A 29 -30.89 -48.81 -18.37
CA ILE A 29 -31.45 -48.98 -17.02
C ILE A 29 -30.35 -48.77 -15.97
N LYS A 30 -29.18 -49.40 -16.14
CA LYS A 30 -28.03 -49.21 -15.22
C LYS A 30 -27.49 -47.78 -15.25
N LEU A 31 -27.45 -47.16 -16.42
CA LEU A 31 -26.98 -45.78 -16.59
C LEU A 31 -27.90 -44.79 -15.86
N ASN A 32 -29.22 -44.94 -16.03
CA ASN A 32 -30.20 -44.07 -15.39
C ASN A 32 -30.31 -44.30 -13.87
N LYS A 33 -30.06 -45.53 -13.39
CA LYS A 33 -30.07 -45.87 -11.96
C LYS A 33 -29.02 -45.11 -11.14
N ASN A 34 -27.94 -44.64 -11.77
CA ASN A 34 -26.86 -43.87 -11.11
C ASN A 34 -26.98 -42.34 -11.27
N SER A 35 -27.97 -41.83 -12.02
CA SER A 35 -28.24 -40.40 -12.05
C SER A 35 -29.13 -40.02 -10.86
N SER A 36 -28.55 -39.29 -9.92
CA SER A 36 -29.10 -38.96 -8.60
C SER A 36 -30.55 -38.46 -8.61
N SER A 37 -31.34 -38.97 -7.66
CA SER A 37 -32.70 -38.54 -7.33
C SER A 37 -32.80 -37.02 -7.18
N LYS A 38 -33.61 -36.38 -8.03
CA LYS A 38 -33.96 -34.96 -7.92
C LYS A 38 -34.82 -34.74 -6.67
N ARG A 39 -34.19 -34.52 -5.52
CA ARG A 39 -34.87 -33.94 -4.36
C ARG A 39 -35.34 -32.53 -4.74
N LYS A 40 -36.65 -32.27 -4.62
CA LYS A 40 -37.26 -30.96 -4.88
C LYS A 40 -36.83 -29.95 -3.80
N LEU A 41 -35.73 -29.26 -4.03
CA LEU A 41 -35.28 -28.12 -3.22
C LEU A 41 -35.67 -26.79 -3.90
N THR A 42 -36.94 -26.61 -4.25
CA THR A 42 -37.39 -25.49 -5.09
C THR A 42 -37.89 -24.26 -4.32
N LYS A 43 -37.56 -24.11 -3.02
CA LYS A 43 -38.02 -22.96 -2.22
C LYS A 43 -36.93 -22.09 -1.60
N PHE A 44 -35.67 -22.53 -1.57
CA PHE A 44 -34.56 -21.76 -0.99
C PHE A 44 -33.57 -21.20 -2.02
N ILE A 45 -33.58 -21.70 -3.26
CA ILE A 45 -32.66 -21.25 -4.32
C ILE A 45 -32.98 -19.82 -4.77
N ALA A 46 -34.27 -19.44 -4.80
CA ALA A 46 -34.68 -18.12 -5.29
C ALA A 46 -34.32 -16.97 -4.33
N ALA A 47 -34.36 -17.17 -3.01
CA ALA A 47 -33.97 -16.13 -2.05
C ALA A 47 -32.45 -15.97 -1.96
N ALA A 48 -31.71 -17.09 -2.02
CA ALA A 48 -30.25 -17.09 -2.01
C ALA A 48 -29.66 -16.44 -3.28
N SER A 49 -30.29 -16.60 -4.45
CA SER A 49 -29.85 -15.93 -5.67
C SER A 49 -30.04 -14.41 -5.60
N VAL A 50 -31.13 -13.93 -4.99
CA VAL A 50 -31.36 -12.49 -4.79
C VAL A 50 -30.33 -11.90 -3.82
N LEU A 51 -30.01 -12.58 -2.73
CA LEU A 51 -28.97 -12.14 -1.78
C LEU A 51 -27.57 -12.14 -2.40
N LEU A 52 -27.23 -13.14 -3.23
CA LEU A 52 -25.95 -13.20 -3.94
C LEU A 52 -25.85 -12.11 -5.02
N ILE A 53 -26.93 -11.84 -5.76
CA ILE A 53 -26.95 -10.76 -6.74
C ILE A 53 -26.88 -9.40 -6.04
N PHE A 54 -27.56 -9.23 -4.91
CA PHE A 54 -27.53 -8.00 -4.12
C PHE A 54 -26.17 -7.79 -3.45
N SER A 55 -25.53 -8.84 -2.92
CA SER A 55 -24.19 -8.73 -2.36
C SER A 55 -23.14 -8.49 -3.45
N LEU A 56 -23.28 -9.09 -4.64
CA LEU A 56 -22.41 -8.82 -5.78
C LEU A 56 -22.65 -7.41 -6.33
N PHE A 57 -23.89 -6.92 -6.30
CA PHE A 57 -24.24 -5.55 -6.68
C PHE A 57 -23.64 -4.54 -5.69
N LEU A 58 -23.81 -4.75 -4.38
CA LEU A 58 -23.14 -3.92 -3.38
C LEU A 58 -21.62 -3.96 -3.55
N PHE A 59 -21.03 -5.14 -3.76
CA PHE A 59 -19.59 -5.29 -4.00
C PHE A 59 -19.11 -4.56 -5.26
N TRP A 60 -19.87 -4.60 -6.35
CA TRP A 60 -19.55 -3.87 -7.60
C TRP A 60 -19.72 -2.35 -7.45
N ASN A 61 -20.60 -1.90 -6.55
CA ASN A 61 -20.76 -0.48 -6.23
C ASN A 61 -19.82 0.00 -5.11
N SER A 62 -19.09 -0.90 -4.45
CA SER A 62 -18.12 -0.57 -3.39
C SER A 62 -16.74 -0.16 -3.92
N ASP A 63 -16.59 0.09 -5.22
CA ASP A 63 -15.52 0.95 -5.71
C ASP A 63 -15.81 2.38 -5.24
N GLU A 64 -15.53 2.65 -3.96
CA GLU A 64 -15.25 3.99 -3.49
C GLU A 64 -14.07 4.47 -4.32
N LYS A 65 -14.39 5.15 -5.43
CA LYS A 65 -13.43 5.90 -6.22
C LYS A 65 -12.85 6.94 -5.27
N GLN A 66 -11.80 6.57 -4.56
CA GLN A 66 -10.95 7.54 -3.88
C GLN A 66 -10.46 8.44 -5.00
N GLU A 67 -11.03 9.65 -5.05
CA GLU A 67 -10.57 10.69 -5.93
C GLU A 67 -9.04 10.76 -5.78
N PRO A 68 -8.27 10.70 -6.89
CA PRO A 68 -6.81 10.67 -6.84
C PRO A 68 -6.21 11.86 -6.05
N THR A 69 -6.99 12.91 -5.88
CA THR A 69 -6.71 14.07 -5.02
C THR A 69 -6.66 13.72 -3.53
N HIS A 70 -7.55 12.85 -3.03
CA HIS A 70 -7.59 12.45 -1.62
C HIS A 70 -6.39 11.59 -1.21
N GLN A 71 -5.97 10.69 -2.10
CA GLN A 71 -4.76 9.88 -1.90
C GLN A 71 -3.51 10.76 -1.87
N LEU A 72 -3.36 11.71 -2.81
CA LEU A 72 -2.24 12.64 -2.84
C LEU A 72 -2.13 13.45 -1.53
N ILE A 73 -3.24 14.03 -1.06
CA ILE A 73 -3.27 14.81 0.19
C ILE A 73 -2.79 13.95 1.37
N THR A 74 -3.26 12.71 1.44
CA THR A 74 -2.89 11.79 2.53
C THR A 74 -1.39 11.49 2.53
N HIS A 75 -0.82 11.20 1.37
CA HIS A 75 0.63 10.94 1.26
C HIS A 75 1.46 12.18 1.58
N VAL A 76 1.05 13.35 1.08
CA VAL A 76 1.74 14.62 1.39
C VAL A 76 1.71 14.87 2.90
N LYS A 77 0.55 14.68 3.55
CA LYS A 77 0.42 14.86 4.99
C LYS A 77 1.31 13.93 5.81
N GLN A 78 1.40 12.65 5.42
CA GLN A 78 2.30 11.70 6.09
C GLN A 78 3.76 12.15 6.03
N ILE A 79 4.19 12.62 4.86
CA ILE A 79 5.54 13.16 4.67
C ILE A 79 5.70 14.43 5.53
N GLU A 80 4.72 15.34 5.52
CA GLU A 80 4.77 16.56 6.34
C GLU A 80 4.95 16.25 7.83
N ASP A 81 4.17 15.31 8.38
CA ASP A 81 4.23 14.91 9.78
C ASP A 81 5.63 14.37 10.14
N GLU A 82 6.21 13.52 9.30
CA GLU A 82 7.57 12.98 9.49
C GLU A 82 8.63 14.10 9.48
N TYR A 83 8.54 15.04 8.52
CA TYR A 83 9.48 16.14 8.41
C TYR A 83 9.38 17.10 9.60
N LEU A 84 8.17 17.42 10.06
CA LEU A 84 7.96 18.29 11.22
C LEU A 84 8.51 17.65 12.50
N GLN A 85 8.26 16.34 12.70
CA GLN A 85 8.84 15.61 13.83
C GLN A 85 10.37 15.61 13.80
N ASN A 86 10.97 15.43 12.63
CA ASN A 86 12.43 15.48 12.47
C ASN A 86 12.98 16.88 12.75
N ILE A 87 12.30 17.94 12.30
CA ILE A 87 12.69 19.33 12.58
C ILE A 87 12.66 19.61 14.09
N ASP A 88 11.62 19.17 14.79
CA ASP A 88 11.50 19.36 16.24
C ASP A 88 12.59 18.59 16.99
N THR A 89 12.89 17.36 16.55
CA THR A 89 13.95 16.53 17.13
C THR A 89 15.32 17.18 16.98
N GLU A 90 15.66 17.64 15.77
CA GLU A 90 16.95 18.31 15.49
C GLU A 90 17.04 19.66 16.20
N TRP A 91 15.93 20.40 16.34
CA TRP A 91 15.89 21.64 17.09
C TRP A 91 16.17 21.41 18.58
N ASN A 92 15.58 20.38 19.19
CA ASN A 92 15.85 20.04 20.59
C ASN A 92 17.31 19.64 20.80
N ARG A 93 17.85 18.81 19.91
CA ARG A 93 19.28 18.46 19.90
C ARG A 93 20.16 19.70 19.80
N PHE A 94 19.78 20.68 19.00
CA PHE A 94 20.51 21.95 18.91
C PHE A 94 20.54 22.70 20.25
N ILE A 95 19.40 22.83 20.92
CA ILE A 95 19.31 23.53 22.22
C ILE A 95 20.22 22.85 23.26
N GLU A 96 20.34 21.53 23.23
CA GLU A 96 21.24 20.79 24.12
C GLU A 96 22.74 21.02 23.85
N LEU A 97 23.10 21.39 22.61
CA LEU A 97 24.49 21.54 22.19
C LEU A 97 25.09 22.92 22.48
N THR A 98 24.30 23.92 22.89
CA THR A 98 24.79 25.28 23.11
C THR A 98 24.06 26.01 24.23
N ASN A 99 24.80 26.82 24.98
CA ASN A 99 24.24 27.73 25.99
C ASN A 99 24.09 29.18 25.48
N ASP A 100 24.41 29.45 24.21
CA ASP A 100 24.31 30.80 23.63
C ASP A 100 22.84 31.18 23.36
N GLN A 101 22.25 31.87 24.33
CA GLN A 101 20.85 32.33 24.27
C GLN A 101 20.56 33.27 23.09
N LYS A 102 21.54 34.05 22.64
CA LYS A 102 21.37 34.97 21.51
C LYS A 102 21.33 34.20 20.20
N LEU A 103 22.19 33.18 20.06
CA LEU A 103 22.19 32.26 18.93
C LEU A 103 20.87 31.51 18.84
N ILE A 104 20.43 30.91 19.96
CA ILE A 104 19.16 30.19 20.06
C ILE A 104 18.00 31.11 19.64
N SER A 105 17.90 32.30 20.23
CA SER A 105 16.82 33.25 19.94
C SER A 105 16.78 33.65 18.46
N LYS A 106 17.94 33.93 17.86
CA LYS A 106 18.04 34.33 16.44
C LYS A 106 17.50 33.26 15.50
N TYR A 107 17.85 31.99 15.74
CA TYR A 107 17.39 30.89 14.90
C TYR A 107 15.93 30.51 15.17
N LYS A 108 15.50 30.59 16.44
CA LYS A 108 14.10 30.37 16.82
C LYS A 108 13.17 31.31 16.07
N VAL A 109 13.49 32.61 16.03
CA VAL A 109 12.72 33.61 15.27
C VAL A 109 12.60 33.25 13.77
N ARG A 110 13.67 32.74 13.16
CA ARG A 110 13.65 32.33 11.75
C ARG A 110 12.77 31.09 11.53
N LEU A 111 12.90 30.08 12.39
CA LEU A 111 12.08 28.88 12.33
C LEU A 111 10.60 29.20 12.58
N ASP A 112 10.28 30.08 13.54
CA ASP A 112 8.91 30.48 13.84
C ASP A 112 8.27 31.25 12.67
N LYS A 113 9.05 32.11 11.99
CA LYS A 113 8.59 32.76 10.75
C LYS A 113 8.22 31.73 9.68
N LEU A 114 9.09 30.75 9.44
CA LEU A 114 8.82 29.66 8.48
C LEU A 114 7.65 28.78 8.94
N SER A 115 7.48 28.57 10.25
CA SER A 115 6.34 27.88 10.85
C SER A 115 5.02 28.55 10.49
N ASN A 116 4.95 29.85 10.71
CA ASN A 116 3.76 30.65 10.40
C ASN A 116 3.45 30.69 8.90
N GLU A 117 4.48 30.76 8.05
CA GLU A 117 4.32 30.69 6.59
C GLU A 117 3.78 29.33 6.14
N TYR A 118 4.33 28.25 6.67
CA TYR A 118 3.86 26.89 6.37
C TYR A 118 2.40 26.67 6.77
N SER A 119 1.98 27.12 7.96
CA SER A 119 0.57 26.97 8.38
C SER A 119 -0.39 27.63 7.39
N LYS A 120 0.00 28.76 6.79
CA LYS A 120 -0.79 29.43 5.74
C LYS A 120 -0.79 28.62 4.44
N ILE A 121 0.38 28.17 3.99
CA ILE A 121 0.52 27.42 2.74
C ILE A 121 -0.21 26.06 2.86
N SER A 122 -0.15 25.38 4.00
CA SER A 122 -0.82 24.10 4.26
C SER A 122 -2.35 24.25 4.26
N ALA A 123 -2.86 25.36 4.82
CA ALA A 123 -4.27 25.71 4.71
C ALA A 123 -4.69 25.97 3.25
N ASP A 124 -3.83 26.62 2.45
CA ASP A 124 -4.11 26.86 1.03
C ASP A 124 -4.02 25.57 0.19
N PHE A 125 -3.11 24.66 0.53
CA PHE A 125 -2.98 23.34 -0.10
C PHE A 125 -4.22 22.48 0.16
N SER A 126 -4.71 22.49 1.39
CA SER A 126 -5.93 21.77 1.77
C SER A 126 -7.15 22.22 0.96
N LYS A 127 -7.19 23.49 0.53
CA LYS A 127 -8.24 24.04 -0.34
C LYS A 127 -8.02 23.74 -1.82
N ASN A 128 -6.75 23.66 -2.25
CA ASN A 128 -6.36 23.53 -3.66
C ASN A 128 -5.26 22.47 -3.84
N PRO A 129 -5.56 21.19 -3.60
CA PRO A 129 -4.55 20.12 -3.54
C PRO A 129 -3.86 19.83 -4.88
N ASN A 130 -4.51 20.17 -5.99
CA ASN A 130 -3.97 19.98 -7.34
C ASN A 130 -3.06 21.12 -7.81
N ASN A 131 -2.86 22.16 -6.98
CA ASN A 131 -2.01 23.29 -7.33
C ASN A 131 -0.54 22.98 -7.01
N ILE A 132 0.21 22.60 -8.04
CA ILE A 132 1.64 22.25 -7.95
C ILE A 132 2.47 23.39 -7.32
N ASN A 133 2.13 24.65 -7.60
CA ASN A 133 2.86 25.78 -7.04
C ASN A 133 2.69 25.89 -5.51
N ILE A 134 1.56 25.44 -4.95
CA ILE A 134 1.35 25.43 -3.50
C ILE A 134 2.15 24.27 -2.89
N LEU A 135 2.14 23.11 -3.52
CA LEU A 135 2.96 21.96 -3.10
C LEU A 135 4.46 22.30 -3.10
N GLU A 136 4.94 22.98 -4.14
CA GLU A 136 6.33 23.43 -4.21
C GLU A 136 6.68 24.40 -3.07
N LYS A 137 5.76 25.34 -2.74
CA LYS A 137 5.93 26.25 -1.60
C LYS A 137 6.01 25.51 -0.27
N LEU A 138 5.20 24.46 -0.05
CA LEU A 138 5.29 23.60 1.14
C LEU A 138 6.67 22.96 1.25
N ILE A 139 7.08 22.28 0.18
CA ILE A 139 8.38 21.61 0.10
C ILE A 139 9.51 22.59 0.37
N ASN A 140 9.49 23.77 -0.25
CA ASN A 140 10.53 24.78 -0.06
C ASN A 140 10.58 25.31 1.37
N ASN A 141 9.43 25.50 2.03
CA ASN A 141 9.41 25.90 3.44
C ASN A 141 10.10 24.85 4.33
N LEU A 142 9.75 23.57 4.17
CA LEU A 142 10.38 22.47 4.91
C LEU A 142 11.89 22.40 4.65
N LYS A 143 12.31 22.52 3.38
CA LYS A 143 13.72 22.55 3.00
C LYS A 143 14.48 23.71 3.64
N TYR A 144 13.89 24.90 3.72
CA TYR A 144 14.55 26.04 4.37
C TYR A 144 14.72 25.84 5.88
N ARG A 145 13.77 25.19 6.55
CA ARG A 145 13.93 24.85 7.99
C ARG A 145 15.07 23.87 8.20
N LEU A 146 15.16 22.83 7.36
CA LEU A 146 16.26 21.87 7.41
C LEU A 146 17.62 22.55 7.13
N GLN A 147 17.66 23.47 6.17
CA GLN A 147 18.87 24.24 5.91
C GLN A 147 19.29 25.06 7.13
N ILE A 148 18.36 25.72 7.82
CA ILE A 148 18.65 26.45 9.06
C ILE A 148 19.26 25.50 10.11
N LEU A 149 18.67 24.32 10.32
CA LEU A 149 19.19 23.34 11.28
C LEU A 149 20.59 22.84 10.90
N LYS A 150 20.85 22.65 9.61
CA LYS A 150 22.18 22.31 9.10
C LYS A 150 23.20 23.43 9.36
N ASP A 151 22.86 24.67 9.01
CA ASP A 151 23.72 25.84 9.19
C ASP A 151 24.07 26.04 10.67
N ILE A 152 23.09 25.81 11.56
CA ILE A 152 23.26 25.83 13.01
C ILE A 152 24.30 24.80 13.46
N LYS A 153 24.16 23.55 13.02
CA LYS A 153 25.06 22.45 13.37
C LYS A 153 26.50 22.73 12.91
N GLU A 154 26.66 23.25 11.70
CA GLU A 154 27.97 23.66 11.19
C GLU A 154 28.58 24.78 12.05
N HIS A 155 27.78 25.78 12.44
CA HIS A 155 28.26 26.88 13.28
C HIS A 155 28.75 26.40 14.65
N ILE A 156 28.03 25.49 15.31
CA ILE A 156 28.46 24.90 16.59
C ILE A 156 29.77 24.13 16.42
N ASN A 157 29.90 23.35 15.35
CA ASN A 157 31.12 22.59 15.10
C ASN A 157 32.34 23.52 14.96
N LEU A 158 32.19 24.63 14.23
CA LEU A 158 33.24 25.64 14.09
C LEU A 158 33.61 26.29 15.43
N LEU A 159 32.62 26.59 16.28
CA LEU A 159 32.86 27.15 17.63
C LEU A 159 33.63 26.16 18.51
N ASN A 160 33.24 24.88 18.51
CA ASN A 160 33.90 23.84 19.30
C ASN A 160 35.33 23.57 18.81
N GLN A 161 35.57 23.55 17.49
CA GLN A 161 36.91 23.38 16.93
C GLN A 161 37.85 24.52 17.31
N LYS A 162 37.35 25.77 17.29
CA LYS A 162 38.14 26.95 17.64
C LYS A 162 38.58 26.94 19.10
N ASN A 163 37.77 26.40 20.01
CA ASN A 163 38.15 26.29 21.43
C ASN A 163 39.26 25.25 21.67
N ASN A 164 39.38 24.22 20.82
CA ASN A 164 40.37 23.15 20.98
C ASN A 164 41.75 23.47 20.37
N THR A 165 41.89 24.55 19.60
CA THR A 165 43.14 24.89 18.88
C THR A 165 44.02 25.92 19.57
N TYR A 166 43.68 26.37 20.78
CA TYR A 166 44.48 27.35 21.55
C TYR A 166 45.33 26.73 22.68
N GLU A 167 45.31 25.42 22.88
CA GLU A 167 46.12 24.74 23.91
C GLU A 167 47.38 24.09 23.33
N THR A 168 48.24 24.86 22.66
CA THR A 168 49.67 24.51 22.58
C THR A 168 50.52 25.75 22.31
N ILE A 169 50.83 26.49 23.37
CA ILE A 169 52.06 27.29 23.42
C ILE A 169 52.98 26.55 24.38
N ILE A 170 53.89 25.75 23.81
CA ILE A 170 55.02 25.20 24.56
C ILE A 170 56.01 26.35 24.70
N LEU A 171 56.21 26.83 25.94
CA LEU A 171 57.37 27.64 26.31
C LEU A 171 58.52 26.73 26.74
#